data_AF-A0A0F9SFL4-F1
#
_entry.id   AF-A0A0F9SFL4-F1
#
_cell.length_a   1.000
_cell.length_b   1.000
_cell.length_c   1.000
_cell.angle_alpha   90.00
_cell.angle_beta   90.00
_cell.angle_gamma   90.00
#
_symmetry.space_group_name_H-M   'P 1'
#
loop_
_entity.id
_entity.type
_entity.pdbx_description
1 polymer ?
#
loop_
_entity_poly.entity_id
_entity_poly.type
_entity_poly.pdbx_seq_one_letter_code
_entity_poly.pdbx_strand_id
1 'polypeptide(L)'
;MKGTKILNLINKHKDFVSVEWLTEILSKGFSIDGQQTREILDYGVQVGLLYESGGRYDIKESYSLSYTAHDSPIHKSIEQFNEFINRFFLGMKIKDKIKKTLDKRELIKDFLEITPIFYDKYKLWWMWNDEEFFWEKIDETDIFNAINDVAESNTINSKEKNELLEALRQESRKKKPLKPKSSWVQFQDKIIDIDDGKEYAASSKYFISNPIKWKLGSNPETPEIDKLFISWVGEEHKEELYEILAFCLIPSYFIHRQFCLIGSGANGKSTFLTILEKFIGDYNITSSSLHLLLKQRFEGSKLLKKLVCLIGETNFNMITNTDLLKKITGEDTIRCEFKGKDGFDYKNYAKLIMATNSIPPTADKTDGFYRRWKIIEFANKFTVESNVLGNIPSKEYENLALRCLEVAKRLWKDRVFTNDGTFEERKQRYEEKSNPMMQYVKEDYEKDINGAVFFTEFFEGFNTYLDERGHRLLSAIMVGKQLTAEGFQVKNASRDDKNGRFIFGLKEK
;
A
#
# COMPACT_ATOMS: atom_id res chain seq x y z
N MET A 1 52.74 15.58 24.09
CA MET A 1 52.73 16.65 23.05
C MET A 1 51.33 16.69 22.37
N LYS A 2 50.90 17.77 21.71
CA LYS A 2 49.57 17.83 21.03
C LYS A 2 49.64 17.10 19.67
N GLY A 3 48.63 16.28 19.33
CA GLY A 3 48.57 15.47 18.09
C GLY A 3 48.83 16.24 16.78
N THR A 4 48.40 17.51 16.72
CA THR A 4 48.64 18.43 15.60
C THR A 4 50.12 18.72 15.32
N LYS A 5 51.01 18.67 16.32
CA LYS A 5 52.47 18.83 16.10
C LYS A 5 53.09 17.61 15.43
N ILE A 6 52.58 16.40 15.69
CA ILE A 6 53.05 15.16 15.05
C ILE A 6 52.61 15.11 13.59
N LEU A 7 51.34 15.43 13.30
CA LEU A 7 50.86 15.46 11.93
C LEU A 7 51.62 16.49 11.08
N ASN A 8 52.03 17.62 11.66
CA ASN A 8 52.90 18.59 10.99
C ASN A 8 54.34 18.08 10.79
N LEU A 9 54.89 17.29 11.71
CA LEU A 9 56.19 16.62 11.58
C LEU A 9 56.16 15.51 10.52
N ILE A 10 55.10 14.70 10.50
CA ILE A 10 54.86 13.65 9.50
C ILE A 10 54.69 14.28 8.11
N ASN A 11 53.86 15.32 7.99
CA ASN A 11 53.66 16.03 6.72
C ASN A 11 54.93 16.71 6.19
N LYS A 12 55.82 17.19 7.07
CA LYS A 12 57.09 17.84 6.71
C LYS A 12 58.16 16.86 6.23
N HIS A 13 58.06 15.58 6.59
CA HIS A 13 59.03 14.53 6.28
C HIS A 13 58.49 13.43 5.37
N LYS A 14 57.34 13.68 4.70
CA LYS A 14 56.56 12.71 3.93
C LYS A 14 57.34 11.87 2.90
N ASP A 15 58.49 12.37 2.42
CA ASP A 15 59.29 11.71 1.39
C ASP A 15 60.42 10.81 1.96
N PHE A 16 60.73 10.86 3.26
CA PHE A 16 61.73 10.01 3.92
C PHE A 16 61.36 9.77 5.39
N VAL A 17 60.59 8.71 5.65
CA VAL A 17 60.19 8.30 7.00
C VAL A 17 60.54 6.81 7.21
N SER A 18 61.36 6.49 8.22
CA SER A 18 61.65 5.11 8.63
C SER A 18 60.75 4.64 9.79
N VAL A 19 60.55 3.32 9.89
CA VAL A 19 59.74 2.68 10.95
C VAL A 19 60.31 2.97 12.33
N GLU A 20 61.64 2.97 12.50
CA GLU A 20 62.25 3.28 13.80
C GLU A 20 61.98 4.73 14.24
N TRP A 21 62.04 5.69 13.31
CA TRP A 21 61.78 7.10 13.61
C TRP A 21 60.31 7.34 14.03
N LEU A 22 59.37 6.70 13.33
CA LEU A 22 57.94 6.76 13.65
C LEU A 22 57.64 6.17 15.03
N THR A 23 58.25 5.03 15.34
CA THR A 23 58.11 4.33 16.62
C THR A 23 58.69 5.17 17.77
N GLU A 24 59.87 5.76 17.57
CA GLU A 24 60.50 6.64 18.55
C GLU A 24 59.64 7.88 18.83
N ILE A 25 59.05 8.49 17.80
CA ILE A 25 58.17 9.64 17.98
C ILE A 25 56.92 9.25 18.75
N LEU A 26 56.20 8.20 18.33
CA LEU A 26 54.92 7.80 18.94
C LEU A 26 55.06 7.30 20.38
N SER A 27 56.22 6.77 20.76
CA SER A 27 56.53 6.33 22.13
C SER A 27 56.59 7.47 23.16
N LYS A 28 56.70 8.74 22.73
CA LYS A 28 56.89 9.90 23.62
C LYS A 28 55.61 10.43 24.30
N GLY A 29 54.47 9.73 24.16
CA GLY A 29 53.23 9.98 24.90
C GLY A 29 52.45 11.24 24.47
N PHE A 30 51.24 11.06 23.94
CA PHE A 30 50.46 12.15 23.34
C PHE A 30 48.98 12.08 23.66
N SER A 31 48.35 13.27 23.65
CA SER A 31 46.91 13.42 23.64
C SER A 31 46.48 13.67 22.19
N ILE A 32 45.69 12.74 21.65
CA ILE A 32 45.21 12.70 20.26
C ILE A 32 43.69 12.53 20.27
N ASP A 33 43.01 13.23 19.37
CA ASP A 33 41.57 13.04 19.15
C ASP A 33 41.30 11.93 18.12
N GLY A 34 40.04 11.46 18.04
CA GLY A 34 39.68 10.28 17.24
C GLY A 34 39.95 10.40 15.74
N GLN A 35 39.97 11.61 15.18
CA GLN A 35 40.28 11.83 13.76
C GLN A 35 41.79 11.80 13.53
N GLN A 36 42.58 12.42 14.41
CA GLN A 36 44.04 12.36 14.40
C GLN A 36 44.56 10.93 14.65
N THR A 37 43.86 10.15 15.47
CA THR A 37 44.19 8.73 15.69
C THR A 37 44.00 7.90 14.43
N ARG A 38 42.93 8.13 13.65
CA ARG A 38 42.70 7.45 12.36
C ARG A 38 43.77 7.81 11.33
N GLU A 39 44.12 9.09 11.19
CA GLU A 39 45.15 9.55 10.24
C GLU A 39 46.55 9.02 10.58
N ILE A 40 46.90 8.91 11.87
CA ILE A 40 48.17 8.34 12.32
C ILE A 40 48.20 6.82 12.13
N LEU A 41 47.08 6.12 12.32
CA LEU A 41 46.95 4.68 12.07
C LEU A 41 47.02 4.35 10.58
N ASP A 42 46.33 5.09 9.71
CA ASP A 42 46.41 4.92 8.25
C ASP A 42 47.85 5.16 7.74
N TYR A 43 48.55 6.18 8.27
CA TYR A 43 49.94 6.44 7.90
C TYR A 43 50.90 5.35 8.42
N GLY A 44 50.66 4.82 9.63
CA GLY A 44 51.42 3.68 10.17
C GLY A 44 51.21 2.39 9.38
N VAL A 45 49.99 2.14 8.90
CA VAL A 45 49.67 1.03 8.00
C VAL A 45 50.35 1.22 6.64
N GLN A 46 50.33 2.42 6.06
CA GLN A 46 51.02 2.71 4.80
C GLN A 46 52.55 2.57 4.89
N VAL A 47 53.17 3.00 5.99
CA VAL A 47 54.62 2.84 6.22
C VAL A 47 54.99 1.38 6.51
N GLY A 48 54.13 0.64 7.22
CA GLY A 48 54.29 -0.82 7.40
C GLY A 48 54.23 -1.57 6.06
N LEU A 49 53.28 -1.20 5.20
CA LEU A 49 53.14 -1.74 3.85
C LEU A 49 54.31 -1.34 2.92
N LEU A 50 54.88 -0.13 3.06
CA LEU A 50 56.08 0.30 2.33
C LEU A 50 57.35 -0.44 2.80
N TYR A 51 57.45 -0.75 4.09
CA TYR A 51 58.58 -1.50 4.67
C TYR A 51 58.56 -2.98 4.30
N GLU A 52 57.37 -3.60 4.22
CA GLU A 52 57.22 -4.96 3.71
C GLU A 52 57.47 -5.09 2.20
N SER A 53 57.25 -4.02 1.41
CA SER A 53 57.14 -4.17 -0.04
C SER A 53 58.38 -3.81 -0.86
N GLY A 54 59.40 -3.11 -0.37
CA GLY A 54 60.61 -2.83 -1.16
C GLY A 54 60.36 -2.32 -2.61
N GLY A 55 59.20 -1.69 -2.88
CA GLY A 55 58.72 -1.30 -4.21
C GLY A 55 57.59 -2.16 -4.82
N ARG A 56 56.41 -1.51 -5.04
CA ARG A 56 55.26 -1.82 -5.94
C ARG A 56 54.65 -3.25 -6.03
N TYR A 57 53.45 -3.42 -5.42
CA TYR A 57 52.29 -4.36 -5.65
C TYR A 57 52.56 -5.89 -5.82
N ASP A 58 51.68 -6.88 -5.52
CA ASP A 58 50.21 -7.08 -5.54
C ASP A 58 49.77 -8.12 -4.44
N ILE A 59 48.50 -8.05 -4.01
CA ILE A 59 47.86 -8.63 -2.78
C ILE A 59 47.53 -10.14 -2.86
N LYS A 60 47.78 -10.84 -3.97
CA LYS A 60 47.19 -12.17 -4.24
C LYS A 60 48.03 -13.42 -3.94
N GLU A 61 49.28 -13.33 -3.47
CA GLU A 61 50.17 -14.50 -3.42
C GLU A 61 50.71 -14.97 -2.05
N SER A 62 50.29 -14.43 -0.91
CA SER A 62 50.94 -14.77 0.38
C SER A 62 50.28 -15.86 1.23
N TYR A 63 49.41 -16.72 0.66
CA TYR A 63 48.81 -17.84 1.41
C TYR A 63 49.67 -19.12 1.52
N SER A 64 50.95 -19.11 1.11
CA SER A 64 51.74 -20.36 1.04
C SER A 64 53.17 -20.34 1.59
N LEU A 65 53.66 -19.27 2.23
CA LEU A 65 55.04 -19.26 2.73
C LEU A 65 55.18 -18.61 4.11
N SER A 66 55.13 -19.43 5.17
CA SER A 66 56.17 -19.43 6.23
C SER A 66 55.85 -20.43 7.34
N TYR A 67 55.74 -21.72 6.99
CA TYR A 67 56.09 -22.79 7.92
C TYR A 67 57.57 -23.08 7.72
N THR A 68 58.46 -22.45 8.48
CA THR A 68 59.77 -22.96 8.95
C THR A 68 60.57 -21.88 9.68
N ALA A 69 61.20 -22.26 10.80
CA ALA A 69 62.06 -21.50 11.72
C ALA A 69 61.36 -20.65 12.82
N HIS A 70 61.31 -21.22 14.04
CA HIS A 70 60.81 -20.56 15.27
C HIS A 70 61.69 -19.41 15.81
N ASP A 71 62.84 -19.09 15.21
CA ASP A 71 63.75 -18.01 15.64
C ASP A 71 63.89 -16.87 14.60
N SER A 72 62.94 -16.73 13.67
CA SER A 72 62.93 -15.61 12.72
C SER A 72 62.60 -14.27 13.41
N PRO A 73 63.28 -13.15 13.05
CA PRO A 73 62.94 -11.80 13.50
C PRO A 73 61.46 -11.43 13.27
N ILE A 74 60.84 -12.02 12.25
CA ILE A 74 59.42 -11.86 11.92
C ILE A 74 58.52 -12.45 13.02
N HIS A 75 58.93 -13.57 13.63
CA HIS A 75 58.14 -14.21 14.68
C HIS A 75 58.18 -13.40 15.99
N LYS A 76 59.36 -12.85 16.33
CA LYS A 76 59.53 -11.92 17.47
C LYS A 76 58.79 -10.59 17.26
N SER A 77 58.79 -10.05 16.04
CA SER A 77 58.04 -8.82 15.72
C SER A 77 56.53 -9.03 15.71
N ILE A 78 56.04 -10.21 15.31
CA ILE A 78 54.62 -10.59 15.42
C ILE A 78 54.23 -10.78 16.89
N GLU A 79 55.06 -11.40 17.73
CA GLU A 79 54.82 -11.49 19.18
C GLU A 79 54.80 -10.10 19.84
N GLN A 80 55.75 -9.22 19.50
CA GLN A 80 55.81 -7.86 20.05
C GLN A 80 54.69 -6.95 19.54
N PHE A 81 54.27 -7.10 18.29
CA PHE A 81 53.09 -6.42 17.74
C PHE A 81 51.80 -6.94 18.40
N ASN A 82 51.67 -8.25 18.59
CA ASN A 82 50.56 -8.82 19.35
C ASN A 82 50.58 -8.38 20.82
N GLU A 83 51.74 -8.25 21.46
CA GLU A 83 51.90 -7.75 22.83
C GLU A 83 51.56 -6.24 22.95
N PHE A 84 51.97 -5.45 21.95
CA PHE A 84 51.64 -4.02 21.82
C PHE A 84 50.14 -3.78 21.58
N ILE A 85 49.55 -4.53 20.64
CA ILE A 85 48.10 -4.57 20.41
C ILE A 85 47.41 -4.99 21.71
N ASN A 86 47.82 -6.08 22.36
CA ASN A 86 47.20 -6.54 23.61
C ASN A 86 47.29 -5.53 24.78
N ARG A 87 48.33 -4.70 24.85
CA ARG A 87 48.48 -3.62 25.86
C ARG A 87 47.58 -2.40 25.59
N PHE A 88 47.37 -2.02 24.32
CA PHE A 88 46.55 -0.85 23.96
C PHE A 88 45.04 -1.04 24.17
N PHE A 89 44.64 -2.27 24.51
CA PHE A 89 43.30 -2.79 24.30
C PHE A 89 42.70 -3.42 25.57
N LEU A 90 43.31 -3.10 26.72
CA LEU A 90 42.96 -3.58 28.06
C LEU A 90 41.53 -3.13 28.46
N GLY A 91 40.66 -4.11 28.68
CA GLY A 91 39.29 -3.94 29.17
C GLY A 91 38.25 -4.89 28.53
N MET A 92 38.54 -5.46 27.37
CA MET A 92 37.65 -6.42 26.69
C MET A 92 38.43 -7.68 26.31
N LYS A 93 37.88 -8.87 26.64
CA LYS A 93 38.49 -10.15 26.25
C LYS A 93 38.55 -10.26 24.73
N ILE A 94 39.55 -10.97 24.18
CA ILE A 94 39.65 -11.25 22.74
C ILE A 94 38.36 -11.87 22.19
N LYS A 95 37.72 -12.76 22.96
CA LYS A 95 36.39 -13.31 22.65
C LYS A 95 35.30 -12.24 22.51
N ASP A 96 35.38 -11.14 23.24
CA ASP A 96 34.40 -10.05 23.22
C ASP A 96 34.67 -9.04 22.09
N LYS A 97 35.92 -8.96 21.59
CA LYS A 97 36.28 -8.24 20.35
C LYS A 97 35.93 -9.04 19.11
N ILE A 98 36.24 -10.33 19.13
CA ILE A 98 35.80 -11.31 18.13
C ILE A 98 34.27 -11.35 18.11
N LYS A 99 33.58 -11.35 19.26
CA LYS A 99 32.11 -11.20 19.32
C LYS A 99 31.59 -9.87 18.80
N LYS A 100 32.27 -8.73 18.95
CA LYS A 100 31.79 -7.50 18.28
C LYS A 100 31.89 -7.57 16.75
N THR A 101 32.67 -8.51 16.22
CA THR A 101 32.81 -8.82 14.79
C THR A 101 32.14 -10.16 14.39
N LEU A 102 31.56 -10.92 15.35
CA LEU A 102 30.86 -12.22 15.14
C LEU A 102 29.46 -12.30 15.76
N ASP A 103 29.07 -11.35 16.62
CA ASP A 103 27.76 -11.29 17.22
C ASP A 103 26.83 -10.62 16.24
N LYS A 104 26.22 -11.47 15.42
CA LYS A 104 25.18 -11.12 14.46
C LYS A 104 24.10 -10.26 15.11
N ARG A 105 23.85 -10.37 16.42
CA ARG A 105 22.89 -9.52 17.12
C ARG A 105 23.34 -8.07 17.25
N GLU A 106 24.62 -7.81 17.56
CA GLU A 106 25.14 -6.45 17.61
C GLU A 106 25.21 -5.84 16.21
N LEU A 107 25.65 -6.61 15.21
CA LEU A 107 25.59 -6.19 13.79
C LEU A 107 24.18 -5.76 13.39
N ILE A 108 23.18 -6.55 13.76
CA ILE A 108 21.77 -6.24 13.47
C ILE A 108 21.30 -4.98 14.23
N LYS A 109 21.76 -4.74 15.46
CA LYS A 109 21.38 -3.52 16.18
C LYS A 109 21.89 -2.27 15.48
N ASP A 110 23.16 -2.29 15.06
CA ASP A 110 23.80 -1.20 14.32
C ASP A 110 23.13 -1.00 12.96
N PHE A 111 22.88 -2.10 12.23
CA PHE A 111 22.11 -2.08 10.98
C PHE A 111 20.74 -1.43 11.17
N LEU A 112 20.01 -1.75 12.25
CA LEU A 112 18.71 -1.16 12.56
C LEU A 112 18.74 0.32 12.97
N GLU A 113 19.90 0.90 13.28
CA GLU A 113 20.04 2.36 13.47
C GLU A 113 20.10 3.09 12.12
N ILE A 114 20.65 2.44 11.10
CA ILE A 114 20.81 2.99 9.74
C ILE A 114 19.57 2.71 8.90
N THR A 115 19.08 1.46 8.96
CA THR A 115 17.97 0.95 8.16
C THR A 115 16.89 0.44 9.10
N PRO A 116 15.91 1.28 9.47
CA PRO A 116 14.84 0.86 10.35
C PRO A 116 14.02 -0.26 9.72
N ILE A 117 14.02 -1.43 10.35
CA ILE A 117 13.18 -2.58 9.99
C ILE A 117 12.27 -2.91 11.16
N PHE A 118 11.04 -3.31 10.86
CA PHE A 118 10.03 -3.73 11.82
C PHE A 118 9.42 -5.07 11.43
N TYR A 119 9.56 -6.07 12.30
CA TYR A 119 8.86 -7.36 12.19
C TYR A 119 7.57 -7.35 13.01
N ASP A 120 6.44 -7.27 12.32
CA ASP A 120 5.17 -7.03 12.98
C ASP A 120 4.56 -8.28 13.65
N LYS A 121 3.39 -8.08 14.26
CA LYS A 121 2.62 -9.15 14.90
C LYS A 121 1.99 -10.13 13.90
N TYR A 122 1.85 -9.73 12.64
CA TYR A 122 1.34 -10.54 11.53
C TYR A 122 2.44 -11.35 10.83
N LYS A 123 3.66 -11.35 11.38
CA LYS A 123 4.84 -12.00 10.82
C LYS A 123 5.20 -11.43 9.43
N LEU A 124 5.00 -10.13 9.24
CA LEU A 124 5.39 -9.38 8.06
C LEU A 124 6.60 -8.50 8.34
N TRP A 125 7.44 -8.36 7.33
CA TRP A 125 8.60 -7.48 7.35
C TRP A 125 8.26 -6.13 6.74
N TRP A 126 8.72 -5.08 7.42
CA TRP A 126 8.56 -3.71 6.99
C TRP A 126 9.91 -3.02 7.09
N MET A 127 10.29 -2.27 6.06
CA MET A 127 11.50 -1.44 6.05
C MET A 127 11.10 0.01 5.80
N TRP A 128 11.72 0.91 6.52
CA TRP A 128 11.53 2.32 6.30
C TRP A 128 12.21 2.73 4.99
N ASN A 129 11.45 3.37 4.11
CA ASN A 129 11.93 3.94 2.86
C ASN A 129 12.13 5.45 3.08
N ASP A 130 13.39 5.90 3.10
CA ASP A 130 13.75 7.30 3.33
C ASP A 130 13.47 8.21 2.13
N GLU A 131 13.34 7.66 0.92
CA GLU A 131 13.05 8.44 -0.29
C GLU A 131 11.55 8.76 -0.41
N GLU A 132 10.70 7.79 -0.07
CA GLU A 132 9.23 7.88 -0.18
C GLU A 132 8.53 8.06 1.19
N PHE A 133 9.31 8.09 2.28
CA PHE A 133 8.89 8.38 3.66
C PHE A 133 7.85 7.40 4.25
N PHE A 134 7.93 6.10 4.01
CA PHE A 134 6.96 5.16 4.58
C PHE A 134 7.54 3.80 4.93
N TRP A 135 6.78 3.05 5.73
CA TRP A 135 7.05 1.65 5.98
C TRP A 135 6.59 0.80 4.80
N GLU A 136 7.55 0.42 3.97
CA GLU A 136 7.36 -0.46 2.83
C GLU A 136 7.36 -1.92 3.28
N LYS A 137 6.43 -2.71 2.74
CA LYS A 137 6.40 -4.14 3.00
C LYS A 137 7.46 -4.82 2.14
N ILE A 138 8.38 -5.52 2.78
CA ILE A 138 9.48 -6.22 2.11
C ILE A 138 9.45 -7.72 2.41
N ASP A 139 10.32 -8.47 1.74
CA ASP A 139 10.58 -9.88 2.04
C ASP A 139 12.01 -10.12 2.55
N GLU A 140 12.33 -11.38 2.84
CA GLU A 140 13.64 -11.72 3.40
C GLU A 140 14.79 -11.46 2.41
N THR A 141 14.53 -11.52 1.11
CA THR A 141 15.52 -11.22 0.05
C THR A 141 15.95 -9.76 0.12
N ASP A 142 14.99 -8.84 0.22
CA ASP A 142 15.25 -7.41 0.34
C ASP A 142 16.12 -7.10 1.57
N ILE A 143 15.82 -7.75 2.70
CA ILE A 143 16.60 -7.65 3.94
C ILE A 143 18.05 -8.06 3.70
N PHE A 144 18.29 -9.19 3.04
CA PHE A 144 19.65 -9.67 2.82
C PHE A 144 20.43 -8.82 1.84
N ASN A 145 19.79 -8.26 0.82
CA ASN A 145 20.42 -7.30 -0.07
C ASN A 145 20.86 -6.06 0.73
N ALA A 146 19.96 -5.49 1.53
CA ALA A 146 20.27 -4.33 2.37
C ALA A 146 21.39 -4.59 3.38
N ILE A 147 21.41 -5.77 4.02
CA ILE A 147 22.50 -6.13 4.94
C ILE A 147 23.82 -6.30 4.17
N ASN A 148 23.80 -6.90 2.98
CA ASN A 148 25.02 -7.09 2.18
C ASN A 148 25.62 -5.75 1.74
N ASP A 149 24.78 -4.80 1.32
CA ASP A 149 25.20 -3.48 0.87
C ASP A 149 25.84 -2.64 1.99
N VAL A 150 25.41 -2.82 3.24
CA VAL A 150 25.89 -2.04 4.39
C VAL A 150 27.02 -2.74 5.16
N ALA A 151 27.01 -4.07 5.23
CA ALA A 151 27.86 -4.82 6.16
C ALA A 151 28.82 -5.82 5.50
N GLU A 152 28.87 -5.91 4.16
CA GLU A 152 29.68 -6.88 3.40
C GLU A 152 29.58 -8.33 3.96
N SER A 153 28.43 -8.69 4.53
CA SER A 153 28.26 -9.95 5.25
C SER A 153 27.92 -11.10 4.32
N ASN A 154 28.33 -12.33 4.67
CA ASN A 154 28.00 -13.52 3.86
C ASN A 154 26.52 -13.93 4.04
N THR A 155 25.64 -13.32 3.24
CA THR A 155 24.19 -13.58 3.24
C THR A 155 23.79 -14.84 2.46
N ILE A 156 24.77 -15.55 1.88
CA ILE A 156 24.56 -16.77 1.08
C ILE A 156 24.62 -18.02 1.96
N ASN A 157 25.44 -18.03 3.01
CA ASN A 157 25.53 -19.17 3.92
C ASN A 157 24.24 -19.36 4.74
N SER A 158 23.58 -20.51 4.62
CA SER A 158 22.27 -20.75 5.23
C SER A 158 22.26 -20.66 6.76
N LYS A 159 23.34 -21.05 7.44
CA LYS A 159 23.43 -20.92 8.90
C LYS A 159 23.49 -19.45 9.30
N GLU A 160 24.28 -18.66 8.59
CA GLU A 160 24.47 -17.25 8.90
C GLU A 160 23.23 -16.42 8.60
N LYS A 161 22.59 -16.71 7.47
CA LYS A 161 21.28 -16.18 7.07
C LYS A 161 20.23 -16.36 8.18
N ASN A 162 20.14 -17.55 8.75
CA ASN A 162 19.17 -17.86 9.82
C ASN A 162 19.49 -17.12 11.12
N GLU A 163 20.76 -17.07 11.52
CA GLU A 163 21.18 -16.35 12.74
C GLU A 163 20.92 -14.83 12.61
N LEU A 164 21.17 -14.25 11.43
CA LEU A 164 20.83 -12.86 11.12
C LEU A 164 19.32 -12.60 11.19
N LEU A 165 18.49 -13.46 10.58
CA LEU A 165 17.04 -13.30 10.64
C LEU A 165 16.50 -13.40 12.05
N GLU A 166 16.96 -14.36 12.85
CA GLU A 166 16.49 -14.50 14.24
C GLU A 166 16.89 -13.31 15.10
N ALA A 167 18.10 -12.79 14.92
CA ALA A 167 18.52 -11.54 15.55
C ALA A 167 17.63 -10.37 15.10
N LEU A 168 17.39 -10.22 13.80
CA LEU A 168 16.56 -9.16 13.24
C LEU A 168 15.11 -9.23 13.72
N ARG A 169 14.50 -10.42 13.78
CA ARG A 169 13.14 -10.64 14.31
C ARG A 169 13.03 -10.16 15.76
N GLN A 170 14.04 -10.43 16.58
CA GLN A 170 14.05 -10.05 17.99
C GLN A 170 14.31 -8.55 18.19
N GLU A 171 15.34 -7.99 17.55
CA GLU A 171 15.73 -6.59 17.77
C GLU A 171 14.75 -5.61 17.13
N SER A 172 14.26 -5.88 15.92
CA SER A 172 13.25 -5.03 15.25
C SER A 172 11.95 -4.93 16.05
N ARG A 173 11.53 -6.00 16.74
CA ARG A 173 10.34 -6.01 17.60
C ARG A 173 10.49 -5.15 18.85
N LYS A 174 11.72 -4.96 19.34
CA LYS A 174 11.99 -4.03 20.46
C LYS A 174 11.87 -2.58 20.01
N LYS A 175 12.30 -2.27 18.78
CA LYS A 175 12.19 -0.93 18.15
C LYS A 175 10.84 -0.71 17.47
N LYS A 176 9.74 -1.05 18.15
CA LYS A 176 8.39 -0.98 17.57
C LYS A 176 8.00 0.48 17.26
N PRO A 177 7.64 0.83 16.01
CA PRO A 177 7.15 2.15 15.67
C PRO A 177 5.80 2.46 16.32
N LEU A 178 5.53 3.75 16.54
CA LEU A 178 4.29 4.23 17.13
C LEU A 178 3.12 4.00 16.17
N LYS A 179 1.98 3.56 16.72
CA LYS A 179 0.77 3.40 15.93
C LYS A 179 0.20 4.79 15.56
N PRO A 180 -0.04 5.09 14.28
CA PRO A 180 -0.65 6.36 13.88
C PRO A 180 -2.12 6.42 14.34
N LYS A 181 -2.64 7.64 14.55
CA LYS A 181 -4.08 7.84 14.75
C LYS A 181 -4.83 7.56 13.46
N SER A 182 -6.10 7.16 13.55
CA SER A 182 -6.96 6.95 12.37
C SER A 182 -7.28 8.23 11.60
N SER A 183 -7.13 9.39 12.24
CA SER A 183 -7.28 10.72 11.64
C SER A 183 -6.02 11.21 10.91
N TRP A 184 -4.90 10.48 10.99
CA TRP A 184 -3.68 10.89 10.34
C TRP A 184 -3.69 10.51 8.87
N VAL A 185 -3.37 11.49 8.03
CA VAL A 185 -3.16 11.34 6.59
C VAL A 185 -1.77 11.85 6.27
N GLN A 186 -1.00 11.08 5.51
CA GLN A 186 0.36 11.43 5.14
C GLN A 186 0.44 11.79 3.65
N PHE A 187 1.09 12.90 3.32
CA PHE A 187 1.39 13.37 1.97
C PHE A 187 2.91 13.49 1.85
N GLN A 188 3.54 12.55 1.15
CA GLN A 188 5.01 12.42 1.11
C GLN A 188 5.63 12.50 2.53
N ASP A 189 6.43 13.54 2.79
CA ASP A 189 7.19 13.79 4.01
C ASP A 189 6.38 14.44 5.14
N LYS A 190 5.09 14.73 4.92
CA LYS A 190 4.24 15.44 5.88
C LYS A 190 3.03 14.62 6.32
N ILE A 191 2.86 14.47 7.62
CA ILE A 191 1.66 13.87 8.25
C ILE A 191 0.77 14.99 8.79
N ILE A 192 -0.53 14.91 8.53
CA ILE A 192 -1.54 15.86 9.00
C ILE A 192 -2.62 15.11 9.75
N ASP A 193 -2.94 15.58 10.94
CA ASP A 193 -4.09 15.11 11.72
C ASP A 193 -5.34 15.87 11.25
N ILE A 194 -6.28 15.18 10.59
CA ILE A 194 -7.50 15.82 10.07
C ILE A 194 -8.51 16.18 11.17
N ASP A 195 -8.26 15.75 12.42
CA ASP A 195 -9.09 16.06 13.57
C ASP A 195 -8.78 17.44 14.15
N ASP A 196 -7.50 17.73 14.42
CA ASP A 196 -7.05 18.98 15.07
C ASP A 196 -6.16 19.87 14.19
N GLY A 197 -5.80 19.41 12.99
CA GLY A 197 -4.99 20.14 12.02
C GLY A 197 -3.48 20.13 12.30
N LYS A 198 -3.00 19.42 13.32
CA LYS A 198 -1.55 19.38 13.63
C LYS A 198 -0.76 18.66 12.53
N GLU A 199 0.42 19.20 12.29
CA GLU A 199 1.37 18.65 11.31
C GLU A 199 2.56 17.97 12.03
N TYR A 200 3.05 16.91 11.42
CA TYR A 200 4.23 16.17 11.87
C TYR A 200 5.09 15.82 10.66
N ALA A 201 6.42 15.81 10.84
CA ALA A 201 7.32 15.25 9.84
C ALA A 201 7.16 13.72 9.80
N ALA A 202 7.07 13.17 8.59
CA ALA A 202 7.12 11.74 8.37
C ALA A 202 8.50 11.20 8.79
N SER A 203 8.49 10.09 9.53
CA SER A 203 9.71 9.43 9.99
C SER A 203 9.39 8.00 10.39
N SER A 204 10.43 7.16 10.45
CA SER A 204 10.35 5.77 10.91
C SER A 204 9.71 5.63 12.30
N LYS A 205 9.66 6.70 13.09
CA LYS A 205 8.95 6.74 14.38
C LYS A 205 7.47 6.34 14.27
N TYR A 206 6.78 6.63 13.15
CA TYR A 206 5.35 6.37 12.98
C TYR A 206 5.09 5.25 11.98
N PHE A 207 4.24 4.28 12.33
CA PHE A 207 3.99 3.10 11.50
C PHE A 207 2.92 3.34 10.41
N ILE A 208 3.22 4.26 9.49
CA ILE A 208 2.41 4.56 8.31
C ILE A 208 3.02 3.84 7.10
N SER A 209 2.17 3.13 6.37
CA SER A 209 2.57 2.32 5.19
C SER A 209 1.82 2.75 3.93
N ASN A 210 1.16 3.91 4.01
CA ASN A 210 0.18 4.37 3.04
C ASN A 210 0.22 5.90 2.87
N PRO A 211 1.39 6.51 2.60
CA PRO A 211 1.45 7.91 2.22
C PRO A 211 0.72 8.14 0.89
N ILE A 212 0.29 9.37 0.66
CA ILE A 212 -0.15 9.82 -0.65
C ILE A 212 1.07 10.30 -1.42
N LYS A 213 1.18 9.85 -2.67
CA LYS A 213 2.32 10.12 -3.56
C LYS A 213 2.61 11.61 -3.77
N TRP A 214 1.61 12.46 -3.61
CA TRP A 214 1.66 13.88 -3.92
C TRP A 214 1.82 14.70 -2.65
N LYS A 215 2.73 15.69 -2.68
CA LYS A 215 2.75 16.78 -1.70
C LYS A 215 1.52 17.65 -1.83
N LEU A 216 1.25 18.44 -0.80
CA LEU A 216 0.19 19.44 -0.84
C LEU A 216 0.53 20.59 -1.80
N GLY A 217 -0.42 20.91 -2.66
CA GLY A 217 -0.36 22.05 -3.57
C GLY A 217 -0.45 23.40 -2.85
N SER A 218 -0.29 24.48 -3.61
CA SER A 218 -0.35 25.85 -3.11
C SER A 218 -1.77 26.41 -3.09
N ASN A 219 -2.70 25.79 -3.85
CA ASN A 219 -4.12 26.10 -3.86
C ASN A 219 -4.90 24.80 -4.18
N PRO A 220 -6.22 24.76 -3.94
CA PRO A 220 -7.03 23.56 -4.16
C PRO A 220 -7.65 23.49 -5.57
N GLU A 221 -7.24 24.36 -6.52
CA GLU A 221 -7.87 24.44 -7.84
C GLU A 221 -7.35 23.34 -8.78
N THR A 222 -8.27 22.65 -9.45
CA THR A 222 -7.98 21.52 -10.33
C THR A 222 -8.82 21.56 -11.61
N PRO A 223 -8.58 22.56 -12.49
CA PRO A 223 -9.48 22.85 -13.62
C PRO A 223 -9.62 21.71 -14.64
N GLU A 224 -8.56 20.95 -14.96
CA GLU A 224 -8.68 19.82 -15.90
C GLU A 224 -9.43 18.63 -15.26
N ILE A 225 -9.16 18.32 -13.98
CA ILE A 225 -9.93 17.33 -13.23
C ILE A 225 -11.40 17.76 -13.09
N ASP A 226 -11.68 19.03 -12.80
CA ASP A 226 -13.02 19.58 -12.69
C ASP A 226 -13.80 19.41 -13.99
N LYS A 227 -13.20 19.78 -15.14
CA LYS A 227 -13.80 19.58 -16.47
C LYS A 227 -14.20 18.12 -16.68
N LEU A 228 -13.33 17.18 -16.32
CA LEU A 228 -13.62 15.75 -16.44
C LEU A 228 -14.77 15.33 -15.52
N PHE A 229 -14.72 15.70 -14.25
CA PHE A 229 -15.75 15.33 -13.28
C PHE A 229 -17.11 15.87 -13.69
N ILE A 230 -17.18 17.16 -14.04
CA ILE A 230 -18.40 17.81 -14.54
C ILE A 230 -18.89 17.12 -15.81
N SER A 231 -18.00 16.79 -16.74
CA SER A 231 -18.40 16.08 -17.95
C SER A 231 -19.04 14.72 -17.62
N TRP A 232 -18.53 13.98 -16.63
CA TRP A 232 -19.00 12.62 -16.34
C TRP A 232 -20.32 12.58 -15.56
N VAL A 233 -20.45 13.43 -14.54
CA VAL A 233 -21.54 13.36 -13.56
C VAL A 233 -22.39 14.64 -13.48
N GLY A 234 -21.98 15.71 -14.15
CA GLY A 234 -22.62 17.03 -14.05
C GLY A 234 -22.09 17.85 -12.86
N GLU A 235 -22.31 19.18 -12.90
CA GLU A 235 -21.83 20.11 -11.87
C GLU A 235 -22.34 19.75 -10.47
N GLU A 236 -23.62 19.34 -10.36
CA GLU A 236 -24.29 19.02 -9.10
C GLU A 236 -23.70 17.80 -8.38
N HIS A 237 -23.02 16.91 -9.12
CA HIS A 237 -22.47 15.66 -8.61
C HIS A 237 -20.94 15.64 -8.57
N LYS A 238 -20.27 16.68 -9.09
CA LYS A 238 -18.81 16.81 -9.09
C LYS A 238 -18.19 16.60 -7.71
N GLU A 239 -18.82 17.17 -6.68
CA GLU A 239 -18.32 17.09 -5.30
C GLU A 239 -18.34 15.64 -4.76
N GLU A 240 -19.27 14.79 -5.20
CA GLU A 240 -19.29 13.38 -4.79
C GLU A 240 -18.01 12.65 -5.22
N LEU A 241 -17.41 13.02 -6.34
CA LEU A 241 -16.15 12.43 -6.81
C LEU A 241 -14.96 12.88 -5.96
N TYR A 242 -14.90 14.14 -5.54
CA TYR A 242 -13.91 14.62 -4.57
C TYR A 242 -14.08 13.94 -3.20
N GLU A 243 -15.31 13.73 -2.76
CA GLU A 243 -15.60 13.02 -1.51
C GLU A 243 -15.12 11.57 -1.52
N ILE A 244 -15.24 10.86 -2.65
CA ILE A 244 -14.69 9.51 -2.80
C ILE A 244 -13.17 9.55 -2.64
N LEU A 245 -12.49 10.44 -3.37
CA LEU A 245 -11.04 10.59 -3.32
C LEU A 245 -10.57 10.92 -1.89
N ALA A 246 -11.20 11.90 -1.26
CA ALA A 246 -10.92 12.34 0.11
C ALA A 246 -11.15 11.24 1.16
N PHE A 247 -12.24 10.48 1.04
CA PHE A 247 -12.54 9.39 1.95
C PHE A 247 -11.54 8.24 1.84
N CYS A 248 -10.98 8.01 0.65
CA CYS A 248 -9.93 7.02 0.43
C CYS A 248 -8.61 7.37 1.13
N LEU A 249 -8.37 8.64 1.48
CA LEU A 249 -7.17 9.07 2.21
C LEU A 249 -7.14 8.55 3.65
N ILE A 250 -8.31 8.30 4.23
CA ILE A 250 -8.47 8.13 5.68
C ILE A 250 -8.44 6.63 6.02
N PRO A 251 -7.51 6.15 6.86
CA PRO A 251 -7.40 4.72 7.21
C PRO A 251 -8.43 4.26 8.26
N SER A 252 -9.71 4.64 8.10
CA SER A 252 -10.85 4.21 8.92
C SER A 252 -12.16 4.21 8.13
N TYR A 253 -13.14 3.42 8.56
CA TYR A 253 -14.51 3.41 8.07
C TYR A 253 -15.46 4.23 8.96
N PHE A 254 -15.01 5.41 9.40
CA PHE A 254 -15.78 6.31 10.29
C PHE A 254 -17.16 6.71 9.75
N ILE A 255 -17.38 6.60 8.43
CA ILE A 255 -18.70 6.48 7.82
C ILE A 255 -18.73 5.10 7.14
N HIS A 256 -19.70 4.27 7.46
CA HIS A 256 -19.80 2.93 6.89
C HIS A 256 -20.25 2.97 5.42
N ARG A 257 -19.36 3.32 4.48
CA ARG A 257 -19.66 3.48 3.03
C ARG A 257 -18.70 2.76 2.10
N GLN A 258 -19.27 2.09 1.12
CA GLN A 258 -18.64 1.65 -0.11
C GLN A 258 -19.25 2.40 -1.30
N PHE A 259 -18.48 2.50 -2.37
CA PHE A 259 -18.87 3.27 -3.54
C PHE A 259 -19.17 2.36 -4.72
N CYS A 260 -20.23 2.71 -5.46
CA CYS A 260 -20.59 2.06 -6.70
C CYS A 260 -20.72 3.11 -7.81
N LEU A 261 -19.81 3.06 -8.78
CA LEU A 261 -19.81 3.86 -9.98
C LEU A 261 -20.59 3.10 -11.04
N ILE A 262 -21.77 3.60 -11.41
CA ILE A 262 -22.64 2.97 -12.41
C ILE A 262 -22.68 3.78 -13.71
N GLY A 263 -22.70 3.09 -14.85
CA GLY A 263 -22.96 3.72 -16.16
C GLY A 263 -22.85 2.68 -17.28
N SER A 264 -23.36 2.97 -18.48
CA SER A 264 -23.55 2.00 -19.58
C SER A 264 -22.33 1.77 -20.50
N GLY A 265 -21.13 2.21 -20.10
CA GLY A 265 -19.88 2.07 -20.86
C GLY A 265 -19.50 3.38 -21.54
N ALA A 266 -18.18 3.61 -21.71
CA ALA A 266 -17.63 4.85 -22.27
C ALA A 266 -18.11 6.15 -21.55
N ASN A 267 -18.32 6.08 -20.23
CA ASN A 267 -18.80 7.22 -19.43
C ASN A 267 -17.73 7.94 -18.58
N GLY A 268 -16.47 7.47 -18.61
CA GLY A 268 -15.41 8.02 -17.76
C GLY A 268 -15.11 7.26 -16.45
N LYS A 269 -15.85 6.18 -16.12
CA LYS A 269 -15.61 5.37 -14.92
C LYS A 269 -14.16 4.87 -14.81
N SER A 270 -13.65 4.23 -15.86
CA SER A 270 -12.27 3.73 -15.88
C SER A 270 -11.26 4.87 -15.76
N THR A 271 -11.53 6.00 -16.42
CA THR A 271 -10.69 7.20 -16.34
C THR A 271 -10.65 7.77 -14.92
N PHE A 272 -11.79 7.84 -14.23
CA PHE A 272 -11.85 8.23 -12.81
C PHE A 272 -11.04 7.28 -11.93
N LEU A 273 -11.17 5.96 -12.13
CA LEU A 273 -10.37 4.98 -11.39
C LEU A 273 -8.87 5.16 -11.64
N THR A 274 -8.44 5.48 -12.86
CA THR A 274 -7.03 5.78 -13.14
C THR A 274 -6.55 7.08 -12.48
N ILE A 275 -7.40 8.11 -12.39
CA ILE A 275 -7.08 9.33 -11.62
C ILE A 275 -6.91 8.98 -10.14
N LEU A 276 -7.85 8.21 -9.57
CA LEU A 276 -7.76 7.71 -8.20
C LEU A 276 -6.46 6.90 -7.99
N GLU A 277 -6.11 6.01 -8.92
CA GLU A 277 -4.90 5.20 -8.86
C GLU A 277 -3.63 6.05 -8.83
N LYS A 278 -3.52 6.98 -9.77
CA LYS A 278 -2.39 7.92 -9.85
C LYS A 278 -2.32 8.84 -8.64
N PHE A 279 -3.46 9.25 -8.09
CA PHE A 279 -3.54 10.11 -6.91
C PHE A 279 -3.13 9.38 -5.63
N ILE A 280 -3.72 8.22 -5.36
CA ILE A 280 -3.52 7.46 -4.13
C ILE A 280 -2.17 6.72 -4.14
N GLY A 281 -1.69 6.28 -5.31
CA GLY A 281 -0.45 5.53 -5.48
C GLY A 281 -0.62 4.02 -5.45
N ASP A 282 0.13 3.29 -6.27
CA ASP A 282 -0.08 1.86 -6.54
C ASP A 282 0.08 0.97 -5.29
N TYR A 283 1.00 1.32 -4.39
CA TYR A 283 1.21 0.59 -3.13
C TYR A 283 0.01 0.67 -2.18
N ASN A 284 -0.90 1.62 -2.37
CA ASN A 284 -2.12 1.79 -1.57
C ASN A 284 -3.33 1.03 -2.13
N ILE A 285 -3.17 0.40 -3.30
CA ILE A 285 -4.27 -0.17 -4.06
C ILE A 285 -4.16 -1.69 -4.12
N THR A 286 -5.32 -2.32 -4.17
CA THR A 286 -5.49 -3.73 -4.52
C THR A 286 -6.75 -3.90 -5.35
N SER A 287 -6.87 -5.01 -6.05
CA SER A 287 -8.08 -5.39 -6.77
C SER A 287 -8.63 -6.73 -6.29
N SER A 288 -9.95 -6.89 -6.40
CA SER A 288 -10.66 -8.14 -6.13
C SER A 288 -12.00 -8.17 -6.86
N SER A 289 -12.80 -9.19 -6.60
CA SER A 289 -14.23 -9.23 -6.93
C SER A 289 -15.04 -9.40 -5.66
N LEU A 290 -16.30 -8.94 -5.69
CA LEU A 290 -17.19 -9.09 -4.54
C LEU A 290 -17.37 -10.57 -4.17
N HIS A 291 -17.45 -11.45 -5.18
CA HIS A 291 -17.56 -12.89 -4.97
C HIS A 291 -16.36 -13.48 -4.22
N LEU A 292 -15.13 -13.12 -4.62
CA LEU A 292 -13.92 -13.62 -3.97
C LEU A 292 -13.80 -13.10 -2.54
N LEU A 293 -14.06 -11.81 -2.32
CA LEU A 293 -14.04 -11.23 -0.97
C LEU A 293 -15.02 -11.91 -0.03
N LEU A 294 -16.22 -12.27 -0.51
CA LEU A 294 -17.25 -12.87 0.33
C LEU A 294 -17.09 -14.38 0.55
N LYS A 295 -16.38 -15.09 -0.32
CA LYS A 295 -16.26 -16.56 -0.25
C LYS A 295 -14.88 -17.09 0.08
N GLN A 296 -13.81 -16.36 -0.24
CA GLN A 296 -12.44 -16.85 -0.12
C GLN A 296 -11.75 -16.30 1.14
N ARG A 297 -11.37 -17.20 2.05
CA ARG A 297 -10.71 -16.87 3.33
C ARG A 297 -9.39 -16.09 3.20
N PHE A 298 -8.72 -16.20 2.06
CA PHE A 298 -7.44 -15.55 1.80
C PHE A 298 -7.60 -14.16 1.17
N GLU A 299 -8.72 -13.89 0.50
CA GLU A 299 -8.87 -12.66 -0.29
C GLU A 299 -8.91 -11.42 0.59
N GLY A 300 -9.49 -11.55 1.80
CA GLY A 300 -9.44 -10.51 2.82
C GLY A 300 -8.02 -10.13 3.25
N SER A 301 -6.99 -10.95 3.02
CA SER A 301 -5.61 -10.56 3.33
C SER A 301 -5.05 -9.49 2.37
N LYS A 302 -5.62 -9.36 1.16
CA LYS A 302 -5.22 -8.33 0.18
C LYS A 302 -5.58 -6.91 0.63
N LEU A 303 -6.62 -6.76 1.44
CA LEU A 303 -7.05 -5.45 1.95
C LEU A 303 -6.15 -4.95 3.08
N LEU A 304 -5.33 -5.84 3.67
CA LEU A 304 -4.45 -5.48 4.77
C LEU A 304 -3.51 -4.35 4.34
N LYS A 305 -3.58 -3.25 5.09
CA LYS A 305 -2.75 -2.06 4.92
C LYS A 305 -2.96 -1.28 3.60
N LYS A 306 -4.02 -1.56 2.85
CA LYS A 306 -4.41 -0.84 1.62
C LYS A 306 -5.44 0.25 1.91
N LEU A 307 -5.41 1.33 1.15
CA LEU A 307 -6.42 2.40 1.23
C LEU A 307 -7.62 2.14 0.33
N VAL A 308 -7.41 1.46 -0.80
CA VAL A 308 -8.47 1.22 -1.80
C VAL A 308 -8.45 -0.23 -2.25
N CYS A 309 -9.65 -0.80 -2.40
CA CYS A 309 -9.87 -2.05 -3.12
C CYS A 309 -10.83 -1.81 -4.28
N LEU A 310 -10.31 -1.95 -5.51
CA LEU A 310 -11.10 -1.89 -6.72
C LEU A 310 -11.81 -3.23 -6.94
N ILE A 311 -13.13 -3.17 -7.05
CA ILE A 311 -13.98 -4.33 -7.29
C ILE A 311 -14.29 -4.41 -8.78
N GLY A 312 -13.66 -5.37 -9.45
CA GLY A 312 -13.86 -5.64 -10.87
C GLY A 312 -15.24 -6.21 -11.18
N GLU A 313 -15.72 -5.94 -12.40
CA GLU A 313 -17.00 -6.41 -12.89
C GLU A 313 -16.99 -7.95 -12.97
N THR A 314 -17.95 -8.59 -12.30
CA THR A 314 -18.20 -10.04 -12.38
C THR A 314 -19.68 -10.24 -12.67
N ASN A 315 -20.06 -11.36 -13.30
CA ASN A 315 -21.46 -11.74 -13.42
C ASN A 315 -22.07 -11.78 -12.01
N PHE A 316 -22.88 -10.78 -11.69
CA PHE A 316 -23.39 -10.61 -10.34
C PHE A 316 -24.47 -11.64 -10.07
N ASN A 317 -24.09 -12.70 -9.37
CA ASN A 317 -25.05 -13.51 -8.64
C ASN A 317 -25.63 -12.67 -7.51
N MET A 318 -26.87 -12.97 -7.12
CA MET A 318 -27.50 -12.36 -5.95
C MET A 318 -26.60 -12.48 -4.71
N ILE A 319 -26.41 -11.37 -4.01
CA ILE A 319 -25.69 -11.34 -2.73
C ILE A 319 -26.63 -11.92 -1.67
N THR A 320 -26.29 -13.10 -1.18
CA THR A 320 -27.08 -13.82 -0.15
C THR A 320 -26.50 -13.68 1.24
N ASN A 321 -25.17 -13.55 1.38
CA ASN A 321 -24.50 -13.35 2.66
C ASN A 321 -23.77 -12.01 2.65
N THR A 322 -24.26 -11.07 3.44
CA THR A 322 -23.77 -9.70 3.54
C THR A 322 -23.00 -9.44 4.83
N ASP A 323 -22.89 -10.41 5.74
CA ASP A 323 -22.26 -10.21 7.05
C ASP A 323 -20.80 -9.81 6.90
N LEU A 324 -20.06 -10.52 6.03
CA LEU A 324 -18.67 -10.16 5.76
C LEU A 324 -18.57 -8.80 5.06
N LEU A 325 -19.48 -8.48 4.13
CA LEU A 325 -19.53 -7.17 3.49
C LEU A 325 -19.71 -6.04 4.52
N LYS A 326 -20.64 -6.23 5.46
CA LYS A 326 -20.93 -5.27 6.52
C LYS A 326 -19.75 -5.09 7.48
N LYS A 327 -19.00 -6.17 7.75
CA LYS A 327 -17.79 -6.14 8.57
C LYS A 327 -16.63 -5.43 7.87
N ILE A 328 -16.35 -5.75 6.60
CA ILE A 328 -15.23 -5.14 5.85
C ILE A 328 -15.48 -3.66 5.52
N THR A 329 -16.74 -3.24 5.39
CA THR A 329 -17.12 -1.82 5.18
C THR A 329 -17.56 -1.13 6.47
N GLY A 330 -17.29 -1.77 7.61
CA GLY A 330 -17.51 -1.24 8.94
C GLY A 330 -16.18 -1.10 9.68
N GLU A 331 -16.28 -0.97 11.01
CA GLU A 331 -15.10 -0.96 11.90
C GLU A 331 -14.99 -2.25 12.72
N ASP A 332 -15.55 -3.34 12.21
CA ASP A 332 -15.50 -4.67 12.81
C ASP A 332 -14.14 -5.34 12.55
N THR A 333 -13.74 -6.19 13.49
CA THR A 333 -12.58 -7.06 13.31
C THR A 333 -12.94 -8.21 12.39
N ILE A 334 -12.12 -8.44 11.37
CA ILE A 334 -12.25 -9.59 10.46
C ILE A 334 -11.05 -10.52 10.63
N ARG A 335 -11.33 -11.81 10.49
CA ARG A 335 -10.32 -12.88 10.44
C ARG A 335 -9.98 -13.17 8.99
N CYS A 336 -8.70 -13.21 8.64
CA CYS A 336 -8.25 -13.71 7.35
C CYS A 336 -6.95 -14.51 7.49
N GLU A 337 -6.53 -15.14 6.40
CA GLU A 337 -5.35 -16.00 6.36
C GLU A 337 -4.45 -15.57 5.21
N PHE A 338 -3.12 -15.52 5.43
CA PHE A 338 -2.19 -15.63 4.31
C PHE A 338 -2.12 -17.09 3.89
N LYS A 339 -2.00 -17.37 2.60
CA LYS A 339 -1.90 -18.75 2.09
C LYS A 339 -0.73 -19.47 2.77
N GLY A 340 -1.03 -20.58 3.45
CA GLY A 340 -0.02 -21.40 4.14
C GLY A 340 0.51 -20.80 5.46
N LYS A 341 -0.15 -19.79 6.03
CA LYS A 341 0.19 -19.22 7.35
C LYS A 341 -1.03 -19.25 8.28
N ASP A 342 -0.78 -19.00 9.57
CA ASP A 342 -1.83 -18.85 10.57
C ASP A 342 -2.79 -17.70 10.23
N GLY A 343 -4.04 -17.86 10.65
CA GLY A 343 -5.03 -16.79 10.56
C GLY A 343 -4.70 -15.63 11.50
N PHE A 344 -5.11 -14.42 11.11
CA PHE A 344 -4.94 -13.22 11.91
C PHE A 344 -6.16 -12.31 11.82
N ASP A 345 -6.26 -11.44 12.83
CA ASP A 345 -7.37 -10.52 12.99
C ASP A 345 -6.92 -9.07 12.80
N TYR A 346 -7.70 -8.31 12.04
CA TYR A 346 -7.47 -6.89 11.83
C TYR A 346 -8.79 -6.17 11.47
N LYS A 347 -8.76 -4.84 11.49
CA LYS A 347 -9.88 -4.02 11.01
C LYS A 347 -9.56 -3.50 9.62
N ASN A 348 -10.44 -3.73 8.66
CA ASN A 348 -10.26 -3.22 7.31
C ASN A 348 -10.39 -1.70 7.29
N TYR A 349 -9.60 -1.04 6.45
CA TYR A 349 -9.81 0.35 6.07
C TYR A 349 -9.67 0.57 4.56
N ALA A 350 -9.48 -0.48 3.75
CA ALA A 350 -9.47 -0.34 2.30
C ALA A 350 -10.88 -0.08 1.79
N LYS A 351 -11.09 1.05 1.11
CA LYS A 351 -12.37 1.49 0.57
C LYS A 351 -12.73 0.65 -0.63
N LEU A 352 -13.89 -0.01 -0.55
CA LEU A 352 -14.40 -0.78 -1.69
C LEU A 352 -15.02 0.19 -2.70
N ILE A 353 -14.48 0.18 -3.92
CA ILE A 353 -15.00 0.94 -5.05
C ILE A 353 -15.31 -0.03 -6.17
N MET A 354 -16.59 -0.13 -6.50
CA MET A 354 -17.08 -0.97 -7.59
C MET A 354 -17.38 -0.10 -8.80
N ALA A 355 -16.83 -0.44 -9.96
CA ALA A 355 -17.26 0.14 -11.23
C ALA A 355 -18.03 -0.92 -12.02
N THR A 356 -19.28 -0.63 -12.38
CA THR A 356 -20.14 -1.60 -13.06
C THR A 356 -21.19 -0.94 -13.95
N ASN A 357 -21.81 -1.73 -14.83
CA ASN A 357 -23.01 -1.35 -15.54
C ASN A 357 -24.31 -1.65 -14.78
N SER A 358 -24.29 -2.60 -13.84
CA SER A 358 -25.47 -2.99 -13.06
C SER A 358 -25.05 -3.46 -11.67
N ILE A 359 -25.79 -3.01 -10.65
CA ILE A 359 -25.50 -3.34 -9.25
C ILE A 359 -25.99 -4.76 -8.97
N PRO A 360 -25.24 -5.59 -8.23
CA PRO A 360 -25.71 -6.91 -7.83
C PRO A 360 -27.06 -6.86 -7.11
N PRO A 361 -28.03 -7.76 -7.43
CA PRO A 361 -29.21 -7.91 -6.61
C PRO A 361 -28.84 -8.46 -5.23
N THR A 362 -29.67 -8.17 -4.23
CA THR A 362 -29.45 -8.58 -2.84
C THR A 362 -30.68 -9.28 -2.25
N ALA A 363 -30.45 -10.33 -1.46
CA ALA A 363 -31.46 -10.91 -0.60
C ALA A 363 -31.61 -10.14 0.73
N ASP A 364 -30.60 -9.34 1.09
CA ASP A 364 -30.59 -8.56 2.32
C ASP A 364 -31.30 -7.22 2.14
N LYS A 365 -32.46 -7.09 2.77
CA LYS A 365 -33.31 -5.90 2.75
C LYS A 365 -33.17 -5.03 4.02
N THR A 366 -32.11 -5.22 4.80
CA THR A 366 -31.88 -4.48 6.05
C THR A 366 -31.28 -3.09 5.81
N ASP A 367 -31.54 -2.15 6.73
CA ASP A 367 -30.93 -0.82 6.70
C ASP A 367 -29.39 -0.90 6.68
N GLY A 368 -28.84 -1.81 7.48
CA GLY A 368 -27.40 -2.04 7.53
C GLY A 368 -26.76 -2.33 6.18
N PHE A 369 -27.49 -2.94 5.25
CA PHE A 369 -26.98 -3.15 3.91
C PHE A 369 -27.07 -1.87 3.07
N TYR A 370 -28.27 -1.30 2.90
CA TYR A 370 -28.48 -0.18 1.98
C TYR A 370 -27.69 1.07 2.37
N ARG A 371 -27.59 1.41 3.66
CA ARG A 371 -26.83 2.59 4.09
C ARG A 371 -25.33 2.49 3.79
N ARG A 372 -24.81 1.33 3.40
CA ARG A 372 -23.40 1.19 3.02
C ARG A 372 -23.14 1.55 1.57
N TRP A 373 -24.15 1.58 0.71
CA TRP A 373 -23.95 1.88 -0.69
C TRP A 373 -24.11 3.36 -0.96
N LYS A 374 -23.05 3.98 -1.48
CA LYS A 374 -23.11 5.31 -2.12
C LYS A 374 -22.96 5.09 -3.62
N ILE A 375 -24.04 5.33 -4.36
CA ILE A 375 -24.14 5.09 -5.80
C ILE A 375 -23.95 6.42 -6.53
N ILE A 376 -23.01 6.45 -7.47
CA ILE A 376 -22.68 7.61 -8.31
C ILE A 376 -22.93 7.23 -9.77
N GLU A 377 -23.76 8.02 -10.44
CA GLU A 377 -24.19 7.77 -11.81
C GLU A 377 -23.30 8.53 -12.79
N PHE A 378 -22.56 7.80 -13.62
CA PHE A 378 -21.83 8.33 -14.75
C PHE A 378 -22.76 8.28 -15.98
N ALA A 379 -23.66 9.26 -16.07
CA ALA A 379 -24.77 9.27 -17.02
C ALA A 379 -24.32 9.60 -18.45
N ASN A 380 -23.29 10.44 -18.61
CA ASN A 380 -22.87 10.94 -19.92
C ASN A 380 -22.01 9.92 -20.68
N LYS A 381 -22.25 9.73 -21.98
CA LYS A 381 -21.46 8.86 -22.86
C LYS A 381 -20.54 9.69 -23.75
N PHE A 382 -19.34 9.21 -23.96
CA PHE A 382 -18.32 9.86 -24.79
C PHE A 382 -17.86 8.94 -25.91
N THR A 383 -17.47 9.53 -27.04
CA THR A 383 -16.65 8.85 -28.03
C THR A 383 -15.27 8.60 -27.44
N VAL A 384 -14.62 7.49 -27.80
CA VAL A 384 -13.29 7.13 -27.28
C VAL A 384 -12.27 8.16 -27.77
N GLU A 385 -11.91 9.10 -26.92
CA GLU A 385 -10.80 10.02 -27.16
C GLU A 385 -9.48 9.39 -26.69
N SER A 386 -8.44 9.51 -27.50
CA SER A 386 -7.10 9.12 -27.10
C SER A 386 -6.52 10.15 -26.13
N ASN A 387 -6.11 9.67 -24.95
CA ASN A 387 -5.26 10.40 -23.98
C ASN A 387 -5.90 11.58 -23.20
N VAL A 388 -7.14 11.43 -22.75
CA VAL A 388 -7.82 12.39 -21.85
C VAL A 388 -7.01 12.70 -20.57
N LEU A 389 -6.28 11.71 -20.04
CA LEU A 389 -5.46 11.86 -18.83
C LEU A 389 -4.13 12.60 -19.05
N GLY A 390 -3.63 12.63 -20.28
CA GLY A 390 -2.37 13.29 -20.62
C GLY A 390 -2.42 14.81 -20.44
N ASN A 391 -3.62 15.38 -20.41
CA ASN A 391 -3.85 16.80 -20.23
C ASN A 391 -3.78 17.24 -18.75
N ILE A 392 -3.87 16.32 -17.78
CA ILE A 392 -3.84 16.68 -16.36
C ILE A 392 -2.37 16.90 -15.93
N PRO A 393 -1.96 18.14 -15.61
CA PRO A 393 -0.60 18.41 -15.19
C PRO A 393 -0.32 17.79 -13.82
N SER A 394 0.92 17.38 -13.55
CA SER A 394 1.32 16.86 -12.23
C SER A 394 0.99 17.83 -11.09
N LYS A 395 1.02 19.15 -11.36
CA LYS A 395 0.67 20.17 -10.39
C LYS A 395 -0.79 20.08 -9.92
N GLU A 396 -1.71 19.66 -10.79
CA GLU A 396 -3.10 19.45 -10.39
C GLU A 396 -3.26 18.31 -9.40
N TYR A 397 -2.40 17.28 -9.42
CA TYR A 397 -2.45 16.23 -8.40
C TYR A 397 -1.98 16.72 -7.02
N GLU A 398 -1.05 17.69 -6.97
CA GLU A 398 -0.70 18.37 -5.71
C GLU A 398 -1.86 19.23 -5.21
N ASN A 399 -2.51 19.97 -6.09
CA ASN A 399 -3.69 20.78 -5.74
C ASN A 399 -4.86 19.88 -5.32
N LEU A 400 -5.06 18.74 -5.99
CA LEU A 400 -6.01 17.71 -5.63
C LEU A 400 -5.75 17.16 -4.22
N ALA A 401 -4.48 17.00 -3.83
CA ALA A 401 -4.11 16.58 -2.48
C ALA A 401 -4.62 17.58 -1.43
N LEU A 402 -4.45 18.89 -1.69
CA LEU A 402 -4.97 19.94 -0.82
C LEU A 402 -6.51 19.97 -0.81
N ARG A 403 -7.15 19.89 -1.97
CA ARG A 403 -8.62 19.83 -2.09
C ARG A 403 -9.19 18.64 -1.32
N CYS A 404 -8.63 17.45 -1.52
CA CYS A 404 -9.07 16.24 -0.83
C CYS A 404 -8.80 16.29 0.68
N LEU A 405 -7.73 16.95 1.14
CA LEU A 405 -7.49 17.18 2.57
C LEU A 405 -8.59 18.04 3.20
N GLU A 406 -9.00 19.12 2.54
CA GLU A 406 -10.09 19.98 3.00
C GLU A 406 -11.42 19.20 3.07
N VAL A 407 -11.73 18.46 2.01
CA VAL A 407 -12.92 17.60 1.96
C VAL A 407 -12.86 16.49 3.02
N ALA A 408 -11.69 15.90 3.26
CA ALA A 408 -11.47 14.87 4.28
C ALA A 408 -11.74 15.41 5.69
N LYS A 409 -11.25 16.63 6.01
CA LYS A 409 -11.54 17.30 7.29
C LYS A 409 -13.04 17.54 7.48
N ARG A 410 -13.74 18.00 6.44
CA ARG A 410 -15.20 18.17 6.49
C ARG A 410 -15.92 16.84 6.69
N LEU A 411 -15.61 15.80 5.90
CA LEU A 411 -16.19 14.47 6.06
C LEU A 411 -15.93 13.90 7.46
N TRP A 412 -14.72 14.10 7.99
CA TRP A 412 -14.35 13.67 9.33
C TRP A 412 -15.20 14.34 10.42
N LYS A 413 -15.50 15.63 10.26
CA LYS A 413 -16.32 16.37 11.22
C LYS A 413 -17.82 16.05 11.07
N ASP A 414 -18.32 16.13 9.85
CA ASP A 414 -19.76 16.17 9.59
C ASP A 414 -20.36 14.77 9.41
N ARG A 415 -19.54 13.77 9.08
CA ARG A 415 -19.92 12.35 8.90
C ARG A 415 -21.01 12.12 7.85
N VAL A 416 -21.15 13.03 6.89
CA VAL A 416 -22.19 13.01 5.84
C VAL A 416 -21.56 13.30 4.48
N PHE A 417 -22.01 12.58 3.45
CA PHE A 417 -21.65 12.82 2.05
C PHE A 417 -22.64 13.80 1.39
N THR A 418 -22.22 14.45 0.31
CA THR A 418 -23.09 15.26 -0.54
C THR A 418 -24.06 14.36 -1.28
N ASN A 419 -25.28 14.84 -1.54
CA ASN A 419 -26.35 14.09 -2.24
C ASN A 419 -26.61 12.70 -1.65
N ASP A 420 -26.43 12.54 -0.34
CA ASP A 420 -26.53 11.25 0.34
C ASP A 420 -27.99 10.83 0.52
N GLY A 421 -28.93 11.79 0.55
CA GLY A 421 -30.36 11.54 0.68
C GLY A 421 -30.75 10.88 2.01
N THR A 422 -32.04 10.58 2.14
CA THR A 422 -32.58 9.81 3.27
C THR A 422 -32.28 8.31 3.12
N PHE A 423 -32.55 7.55 4.17
CA PHE A 423 -32.42 6.10 4.12
C PHE A 423 -33.33 5.47 3.03
N GLU A 424 -34.60 5.87 2.97
CA GLU A 424 -35.55 5.32 2.00
C GLU A 424 -35.15 5.66 0.57
N GLU A 425 -34.61 6.87 0.32
CA GLU A 425 -34.08 7.26 -0.99
C GLU A 425 -32.89 6.39 -1.41
N ARG A 426 -31.98 6.05 -0.48
CA ARG A 426 -30.83 5.15 -0.76
C ARG A 426 -31.29 3.74 -1.08
N LYS A 427 -32.24 3.23 -0.28
CA LYS A 427 -32.83 1.90 -0.49
C LYS A 427 -33.53 1.84 -1.84
N GLN A 428 -34.36 2.82 -2.14
CA GLN A 428 -35.03 2.94 -3.43
C GLN A 428 -33.98 2.96 -4.55
N ARG A 429 -33.02 3.87 -4.52
CA ARG A 429 -31.94 3.95 -5.53
C ARG A 429 -31.24 2.60 -5.76
N TYR A 430 -30.95 1.86 -4.69
CA TYR A 430 -30.35 0.53 -4.82
C TYR A 430 -31.27 -0.48 -5.52
N GLU A 431 -32.53 -0.57 -5.10
CA GLU A 431 -33.50 -1.52 -5.66
C GLU A 431 -33.79 -1.22 -7.13
N GLU A 432 -34.00 0.05 -7.48
CA GLU A 432 -34.25 0.49 -8.87
C GLU A 432 -33.08 0.12 -9.79
N LYS A 433 -31.84 0.30 -9.32
CA LYS A 433 -30.64 0.00 -10.13
C LYS A 433 -30.25 -1.48 -10.14
N SER A 434 -30.62 -2.25 -9.12
CA SER A 434 -30.27 -3.69 -9.03
C SER A 434 -31.32 -4.60 -9.66
N ASN A 435 -32.59 -4.19 -9.72
CA ASN A 435 -33.66 -4.96 -10.36
C ASN A 435 -34.70 -4.08 -11.08
N PRO A 436 -34.33 -3.42 -12.19
CA PRO A 436 -35.23 -2.53 -12.91
C PRO A 436 -36.45 -3.27 -13.51
N MET A 437 -36.33 -4.58 -13.77
CA MET A 437 -37.44 -5.40 -14.27
C MET A 437 -38.59 -5.48 -13.28
N MET A 438 -38.29 -5.78 -12.01
CA MET A 438 -39.34 -5.88 -11.01
C MET A 438 -39.95 -4.53 -10.67
N GLN A 439 -39.21 -3.44 -10.87
CA GLN A 439 -39.77 -2.10 -10.79
C GLN A 439 -40.75 -1.83 -11.94
N TYR A 440 -40.38 -2.10 -13.19
CA TYR A 440 -41.28 -1.99 -14.34
C TYR A 440 -42.55 -2.84 -14.18
N VAL A 441 -42.39 -4.09 -13.73
CA VAL A 441 -43.53 -4.96 -13.40
C VAL A 441 -44.41 -4.33 -12.31
N LYS A 442 -43.82 -3.74 -11.27
CA LYS A 442 -44.59 -3.11 -10.18
C LYS A 442 -45.31 -1.84 -10.64
N GLU A 443 -44.75 -1.08 -11.57
CA GLU A 443 -45.32 0.17 -12.07
C GLU A 443 -46.49 -0.11 -13.02
N ASP A 444 -46.30 -0.98 -14.01
CA ASP A 444 -47.22 -1.11 -15.15
C ASP A 444 -48.06 -2.40 -15.15
N TYR A 445 -47.75 -3.35 -14.26
CA TYR A 445 -48.41 -4.64 -14.21
C TYR A 445 -48.90 -5.00 -12.80
N GLU A 446 -49.92 -5.84 -12.72
CA GLU A 446 -50.38 -6.49 -11.51
C GLU A 446 -50.22 -8.01 -11.59
N LYS A 447 -50.04 -8.65 -10.43
CA LYS A 447 -49.96 -10.11 -10.36
C LYS A 447 -51.37 -10.69 -10.48
N ASP A 448 -51.59 -11.50 -11.50
CA ASP A 448 -52.86 -12.21 -11.74
C ASP A 448 -52.56 -13.66 -12.10
N ILE A 449 -53.07 -14.61 -11.32
CA ILE A 449 -52.86 -16.05 -11.52
C ILE A 449 -53.37 -16.55 -12.88
N ASN A 450 -54.37 -15.87 -13.45
CA ASN A 450 -54.93 -16.19 -14.76
C ASN A 450 -54.36 -15.30 -15.88
N GLY A 451 -53.68 -14.22 -15.50
CA GLY A 451 -53.09 -13.24 -16.40
C GLY A 451 -51.98 -13.84 -17.27
N ALA A 452 -51.93 -13.40 -18.52
CA ALA A 452 -50.78 -13.63 -19.39
C ALA A 452 -50.51 -12.40 -20.24
N VAL A 453 -49.25 -12.02 -20.33
CA VAL A 453 -48.77 -10.90 -21.16
C VAL A 453 -47.96 -11.46 -22.32
N PHE A 454 -48.10 -10.88 -23.51
CA PHE A 454 -47.31 -11.30 -24.67
C PHE A 454 -45.85 -10.87 -24.48
N PHE A 455 -44.92 -11.83 -24.57
CA PHE A 455 -43.52 -11.58 -24.21
C PHE A 455 -42.87 -10.50 -25.08
N THR A 456 -43.21 -10.44 -26.36
CA THR A 456 -42.65 -9.44 -27.29
C THR A 456 -43.06 -8.03 -26.89
N GLU A 457 -44.34 -7.81 -26.60
CA GLU A 457 -44.89 -6.51 -26.16
C GLU A 457 -44.24 -6.09 -24.82
N PHE A 458 -44.17 -7.01 -23.85
CA PHE A 458 -43.46 -6.77 -22.58
C PHE A 458 -41.99 -6.41 -22.80
N PHE A 459 -41.29 -7.15 -23.67
CA PHE A 459 -39.87 -6.98 -23.94
C PHE A 459 -39.56 -5.61 -24.58
N GLU A 460 -40.35 -5.20 -25.55
CA GLU A 460 -40.22 -3.91 -26.23
C GLU A 460 -40.52 -2.75 -25.27
N GLY A 461 -41.60 -2.83 -24.51
CA GLY A 461 -41.94 -1.86 -23.48
C GLY A 461 -40.87 -1.78 -22.39
N PHE A 462 -40.37 -2.92 -21.92
CA PHE A 462 -39.32 -2.96 -20.90
C PHE A 462 -38.00 -2.37 -21.39
N ASN A 463 -37.59 -2.64 -22.62
CA ASN A 463 -36.38 -2.00 -23.17
C ASN A 463 -36.56 -0.50 -23.37
N THR A 464 -37.75 -0.03 -23.72
CA THR A 464 -38.07 1.41 -23.78
C THR A 464 -37.93 2.04 -22.39
N TYR A 465 -38.54 1.41 -21.37
CA TYR A 465 -38.40 1.80 -19.97
C TYR A 465 -36.94 1.85 -19.49
N LEU A 466 -36.11 0.88 -19.91
CA LEU A 466 -34.68 0.88 -19.60
C LEU A 466 -33.95 2.05 -20.28
N ASP A 467 -34.25 2.32 -21.54
CA ASP A 467 -33.60 3.39 -22.32
C ASP A 467 -33.90 4.78 -21.73
N GLU A 468 -35.17 5.05 -21.44
CA GLU A 468 -35.64 6.31 -20.86
C GLU A 468 -34.98 6.62 -19.50
N ARG A 469 -34.57 5.58 -18.76
CA ARG A 469 -33.89 5.68 -17.46
C ARG A 469 -32.37 5.49 -17.54
N GLY A 470 -31.81 5.46 -18.75
CA GLY A 470 -30.37 5.36 -19.00
C GLY A 470 -29.75 4.00 -18.62
N HIS A 471 -30.58 2.97 -18.45
CA HIS A 471 -30.13 1.61 -18.17
C HIS A 471 -29.62 0.92 -19.44
N ARG A 472 -28.84 -0.14 -19.26
CA ARG A 472 -28.41 -0.99 -20.36
C ARG A 472 -29.59 -1.81 -20.89
N LEU A 473 -29.86 -1.72 -22.19
CA LEU A 473 -30.82 -2.58 -22.88
C LEU A 473 -30.45 -4.06 -22.77
N LEU A 474 -31.46 -4.90 -22.58
CA LEU A 474 -31.29 -6.34 -22.43
C LEU A 474 -31.74 -7.08 -23.69
N SER A 475 -31.14 -8.24 -23.92
CA SER A 475 -31.62 -9.14 -24.98
C SER A 475 -32.86 -9.90 -24.52
N ALA A 476 -33.71 -10.31 -25.47
CA ALA A 476 -34.89 -11.12 -25.18
C ALA A 476 -34.56 -12.41 -24.39
N ILE A 477 -33.37 -12.99 -24.61
CA ILE A 477 -32.89 -14.15 -23.85
C ILE A 477 -32.63 -13.78 -22.38
N MET A 478 -31.97 -12.65 -22.12
CA MET A 478 -31.69 -12.17 -20.77
C MET A 478 -32.98 -11.81 -20.02
N VAL A 479 -33.89 -11.09 -20.67
CA VAL A 479 -35.20 -10.73 -20.10
C VAL A 479 -35.99 -11.98 -19.72
N GLY A 480 -36.06 -12.96 -20.63
CA GLY A 480 -36.72 -14.23 -20.35
C GLY A 480 -36.10 -15.01 -19.18
N LYS A 481 -34.75 -15.00 -19.06
CA LYS A 481 -34.07 -15.65 -17.92
C LYS A 481 -34.36 -14.94 -16.60
N GLN A 482 -34.37 -13.61 -16.60
CA GLN A 482 -34.63 -12.82 -15.40
C GLN A 482 -36.07 -13.00 -14.93
N LEU A 483 -37.07 -12.94 -15.81
CA LEU A 483 -38.46 -13.23 -15.47
C LEU A 483 -38.64 -14.62 -14.84
N THR A 484 -37.99 -15.64 -15.40
CA THR A 484 -38.03 -16.99 -14.83
C THR A 484 -37.36 -17.06 -13.45
N ALA A 485 -36.24 -16.34 -13.25
CA ALA A 485 -35.56 -16.27 -11.95
C ALA A 485 -36.42 -15.56 -10.88
N GLU A 486 -37.24 -14.59 -11.28
CA GLU A 486 -38.23 -13.91 -10.44
C GLU A 486 -39.51 -14.73 -10.20
N GLY A 487 -39.58 -15.94 -10.77
CA GLY A 487 -40.66 -16.90 -10.53
C GLY A 487 -41.81 -16.87 -11.55
N PHE A 488 -41.70 -16.07 -12.62
CA PHE A 488 -42.70 -16.07 -13.69
C PHE A 488 -42.52 -17.28 -14.62
N GLN A 489 -43.62 -17.84 -15.13
CA GLN A 489 -43.54 -18.86 -16.17
C GLN A 489 -43.50 -18.18 -17.54
N VAL A 490 -42.41 -18.38 -18.30
CA VAL A 490 -42.27 -17.86 -19.66
C VAL A 490 -42.21 -19.02 -20.65
N LYS A 491 -43.27 -19.23 -21.44
CA LYS A 491 -43.38 -20.37 -22.38
C LYS A 491 -44.19 -20.02 -23.63
N ASN A 492 -44.04 -20.82 -24.67
CA ASN A 492 -44.89 -20.71 -25.85
C ASN A 492 -46.30 -21.23 -25.54
N ALA A 493 -47.32 -20.51 -25.99
CA ALA A 493 -48.72 -20.86 -25.85
C ALA A 493 -49.55 -20.27 -26.99
N SER A 494 -50.80 -20.73 -27.08
CA SER A 494 -51.84 -20.16 -27.93
C SER A 494 -52.91 -19.59 -27.00
N ARG A 495 -53.18 -18.28 -27.12
CA ARG A 495 -54.23 -17.56 -26.37
C ARG A 495 -54.80 -16.44 -27.24
N ASP A 496 -56.12 -16.27 -27.21
CA ASP A 496 -56.84 -15.17 -27.88
C ASP A 496 -56.40 -14.96 -29.34
N ASP A 497 -56.36 -16.05 -30.12
CA ASP A 497 -55.90 -16.11 -31.53
C ASP A 497 -54.45 -15.68 -31.79
N LYS A 498 -53.65 -15.42 -30.74
CA LYS A 498 -52.21 -15.16 -30.82
C LYS A 498 -51.41 -16.42 -30.43
N ASN A 499 -50.51 -16.82 -31.33
CA ASN A 499 -49.49 -17.84 -31.05
C ASN A 499 -48.15 -17.17 -30.77
N GLY A 500 -47.52 -17.50 -29.65
CA GLY A 500 -46.18 -17.00 -29.36
C GLY A 500 -45.76 -17.24 -27.92
N ARG A 501 -44.76 -16.49 -27.48
CA ARG A 501 -44.20 -16.60 -26.12
C ARG A 501 -44.98 -15.69 -25.18
N PHE A 502 -45.44 -16.24 -24.07
CA PHE A 502 -46.22 -15.52 -23.06
C PHE A 502 -45.54 -15.57 -21.69
N ILE A 503 -45.78 -14.54 -20.88
CA ILE A 503 -45.42 -14.43 -19.47
C ILE A 503 -46.68 -14.66 -18.66
N PHE A 504 -46.76 -15.74 -17.91
CA PHE A 504 -47.93 -16.07 -17.09
C PHE A 504 -47.79 -15.51 -15.67
N GLY A 505 -48.91 -15.13 -15.06
CA GLY A 505 -48.94 -14.57 -13.71
C GLY A 505 -48.97 -13.05 -13.65
N LEU A 506 -49.10 -12.38 -14.81
CA LEU A 506 -49.10 -10.92 -14.96
C LEU A 506 -50.29 -10.47 -15.81
N LYS A 507 -50.78 -9.28 -15.49
CA LYS A 507 -51.78 -8.54 -16.26
C LYS A 507 -51.40 -7.06 -16.27
N GLU A 508 -51.58 -6.38 -17.39
CA GLU A 508 -51.38 -4.93 -17.51
C GLU A 508 -52.39 -4.17 -16.64
N LYS A 509 -51.96 -3.06 -16.04
CA LYS A 509 -52.80 -2.22 -15.18
C LYS A 509 -53.75 -1.31 -15.93
#